data_AF-A0A5J4URY3-F1
#
_entry.id   AF-A0A5J4URY3-F1
#
_cell.length_a   1.000
_cell.length_b   1.000
_cell.length_c   1.000
_cell.angle_alpha   90.00
_cell.angle_beta   90.00
_cell.angle_gamma   90.00
#
_symmetry.space_group_name_H-M   'P 1'
#
loop_
_entity.id
_entity.type
_entity.pdbx_description
1 polymer ?
#
loop_
_entity_poly.entity_id
_entity_poly.type
_entity_poly.pdbx_seq_one_letter_code
_entity_poly.pdbx_strand_id
1 'polypeptide(L)'
;MNDSDTDSKNWTPLSEDGVSRRLSLGAYNWKETAAFMGICSALLAAAKLSRKHLNNMIAVLCNVQTVNDAMMVDLLCQNCMNLLEKPVTFIPCGHTLCEKCAYKFGNNINLTQCPQCPEAITRGFVRNFIVENMVVRENVKQQRIEELIIGAERLELVQQELTKQVELLPIGERQALKELCVTEPMITSKFKFVKERNNQ
;
A
#
# COMPACT_ATOMS: atom_id res chain seq x y z
N MET A 1 60.83 16.77 -19.02
CA MET A 1 60.67 16.90 -17.56
C MET A 1 60.04 18.28 -17.36
N ASN A 2 58.71 18.33 -17.40
CA ASN A 2 57.81 18.45 -16.23
C ASN A 2 57.65 19.94 -15.87
N ASP A 3 56.48 20.54 -15.66
CA ASP A 3 55.10 20.10 -15.52
C ASP A 3 54.20 21.29 -15.91
N SER A 4 53.03 21.04 -16.50
CA SER A 4 52.01 22.06 -16.77
C SER A 4 50.82 21.82 -15.85
N ASP A 5 50.58 22.78 -14.96
CA ASP A 5 49.51 22.76 -13.96
C ASP A 5 48.30 23.61 -14.39
N THR A 6 47.14 23.14 -13.94
CA THR A 6 45.86 23.85 -13.78
C THR A 6 45.04 24.19 -15.04
N ASP A 7 43.95 23.42 -15.26
CA ASP A 7 42.78 23.91 -15.98
C ASP A 7 41.50 23.73 -15.16
N SER A 8 40.93 24.88 -14.80
CA SER A 8 39.68 25.08 -14.08
C SER A 8 38.50 24.61 -14.92
N LYS A 9 37.70 23.67 -14.40
CA LYS A 9 36.46 23.19 -15.04
C LYS A 9 35.34 24.22 -14.87
N ASN A 10 35.17 25.10 -15.86
CA ASN A 10 33.96 25.90 -16.02
C ASN A 10 32.76 25.01 -16.36
N TRP A 11 31.80 24.89 -15.45
CA TRP A 11 30.49 24.29 -15.71
C TRP A 11 29.52 25.37 -16.21
N THR A 12 29.11 25.29 -17.48
CA THR A 12 28.02 26.10 -18.02
C THR A 12 26.69 25.33 -17.95
N PRO A 13 25.55 26.00 -17.64
CA PRO A 13 24.24 25.36 -17.61
C PRO A 13 23.78 24.94 -19.02
N LEU A 14 23.20 23.75 -19.15
CA LEU A 14 22.70 23.22 -20.42
C LEU A 14 21.40 23.92 -20.84
N SER A 15 21.38 24.51 -22.04
CA SER A 15 20.14 24.95 -22.68
C SER A 15 19.30 23.76 -23.16
N GLU A 16 17.97 23.94 -23.28
CA GLU A 16 17.02 22.91 -23.74
C GLU A 16 17.44 22.27 -25.08
N ASP A 17 18.08 23.05 -25.96
CA ASP A 17 18.61 22.59 -27.26
C ASP A 17 19.80 21.61 -27.13
N GLY A 18 20.50 21.64 -26.00
CA GLY A 18 21.62 20.74 -25.69
C GLY A 18 21.17 19.37 -25.21
N VAL A 19 20.00 19.30 -24.56
CA VAL A 19 19.40 18.04 -24.09
C VAL A 19 18.87 17.23 -25.27
N SER A 20 18.17 17.88 -26.21
CA SER A 20 17.65 17.22 -27.43
C SER A 20 18.75 16.69 -28.35
N ARG A 21 19.90 17.36 -28.46
CA ARG A 21 21.00 16.90 -29.33
C ARG A 21 21.76 15.69 -28.78
N ARG A 22 21.82 15.51 -27.45
CA ARG A 22 22.50 14.36 -26.81
C ARG A 22 21.67 13.09 -26.71
N LEU A 23 20.37 13.12 -27.00
CA LEU A 23 19.48 11.96 -26.94
C LEU A 23 19.11 11.41 -28.32
N SER A 24 19.80 11.84 -29.39
CA SER A 24 19.67 11.17 -30.68
C SER A 24 20.42 9.83 -30.64
N LEU A 25 19.65 8.73 -30.65
CA LEU A 25 20.15 7.34 -30.59
C LEU A 25 21.23 7.01 -31.65
N GLY A 26 21.33 7.80 -32.72
CA GLY A 26 22.32 7.64 -33.79
C GLY A 26 23.66 8.37 -33.62
N ALA A 27 23.85 9.19 -32.57
CA ALA A 27 25.07 9.99 -32.39
C ALA A 27 26.17 9.30 -31.58
N TYR A 28 25.90 8.15 -30.98
CA TYR A 28 26.88 7.41 -30.16
C TYR A 28 27.48 6.27 -30.98
N ASN A 29 28.76 6.40 -31.30
CA ASN A 29 29.56 5.31 -31.88
C ASN A 29 30.06 4.42 -30.73
N TRP A 30 29.23 3.49 -30.27
CA TRP A 30 29.47 2.60 -29.13
C TRP A 30 30.58 1.55 -29.41
N LYS A 31 31.83 1.99 -29.55
CA LYS A 31 32.98 1.09 -29.75
C LYS A 31 33.53 0.48 -28.45
N GLU A 32 33.06 0.91 -27.28
CA GLU A 32 33.39 0.29 -26.00
C GLU A 32 32.22 -0.55 -25.48
N THR A 33 32.07 -1.74 -26.07
CA THR A 33 30.99 -2.70 -25.77
C THR A 33 30.97 -3.13 -24.30
N ALA A 34 32.12 -3.15 -23.62
CA ALA A 34 32.20 -3.57 -22.22
C ALA A 34 31.57 -2.57 -21.23
N ALA A 35 31.77 -1.26 -21.43
CA ALA A 35 31.23 -0.24 -20.54
C ALA A 35 29.70 -0.11 -20.66
N PHE A 36 29.18 -0.13 -21.90
CA PHE A 36 27.75 -0.15 -22.17
C PHE A 36 27.07 -1.39 -21.59
N MET A 37 27.63 -2.58 -21.83
CA MET A 37 27.12 -3.83 -21.26
C MET A 37 27.19 -3.86 -19.72
N GLY A 38 28.23 -3.25 -19.13
CA GLY A 38 28.36 -3.07 -17.68
C GLY A 38 27.25 -2.19 -17.10
N ILE A 39 26.93 -1.07 -17.75
CA ILE A 39 25.84 -0.18 -17.34
C ILE A 39 24.47 -0.86 -17.50
N CYS A 40 24.22 -1.51 -18.63
CA CYS A 40 22.97 -2.24 -18.88
C CYS A 40 22.75 -3.37 -17.86
N SER A 41 23.80 -4.15 -17.53
CA SER A 41 23.70 -5.22 -16.54
C SER A 41 23.47 -4.70 -15.11
N ALA A 42 24.07 -3.57 -14.74
CA ALA A 42 23.83 -2.93 -13.45
C ALA A 42 22.40 -2.39 -13.32
N LEU A 43 21.89 -1.70 -14.36
CA LEU A 43 20.50 -1.22 -14.40
C LEU A 43 19.50 -2.38 -14.37
N LEU A 44 19.81 -3.47 -15.07
CA LEU A 44 19.02 -4.70 -15.07
C LEU A 44 18.95 -5.32 -13.67
N ALA A 45 20.09 -5.45 -12.98
CA ALA A 45 20.15 -5.98 -11.63
C ALA A 45 19.35 -5.11 -10.64
N ALA A 46 19.45 -3.78 -10.75
CA ALA A 46 18.68 -2.84 -9.94
C ALA A 46 17.16 -2.98 -10.17
N ALA A 47 16.73 -3.10 -11.43
CA ALA A 47 15.32 -3.25 -11.79
C ALA A 47 14.73 -4.62 -11.36
N LYS A 48 15.54 -5.69 -11.34
CA LYS A 48 15.13 -6.98 -10.75
C LYS A 48 14.98 -6.88 -9.24
N LEU A 49 15.93 -6.23 -8.59
CA LEU A 49 15.93 -6.05 -7.14
C LEU A 49 14.71 -5.21 -6.70
N SER A 50 14.44 -4.09 -7.38
CA SER A 50 13.26 -3.26 -7.11
C SER A 50 11.96 -4.02 -7.26
N ARG A 51 11.83 -4.84 -8.32
CA ARG A 51 10.65 -5.70 -8.54
C ARG A 51 10.48 -6.73 -7.43
N LYS A 52 11.55 -7.39 -7.00
CA LYS A 52 11.52 -8.34 -5.87
C LYS A 52 11.11 -7.66 -4.56
N HIS A 53 11.65 -6.48 -4.27
CA HIS A 53 11.26 -5.71 -3.10
C HIS A 53 9.79 -5.28 -3.15
N LEU A 54 9.31 -4.86 -4.31
CA LEU A 54 7.91 -4.53 -4.51
C LEU A 54 7.01 -5.72 -4.19
N ASN A 55 7.29 -6.91 -4.74
CA ASN A 55 6.51 -8.13 -4.48
C ASN A 55 6.52 -8.53 -3.01
N ASN A 56 7.68 -8.45 -2.35
CA ASN A 56 7.77 -8.69 -0.90
C ASN A 56 6.98 -7.67 -0.09
N MET A 57 7.07 -6.39 -0.45
CA MET A 57 6.32 -5.31 0.21
C MET A 57 4.81 -5.54 0.08
N ILE A 58 4.33 -5.94 -1.09
CA ILE A 58 2.93 -6.27 -1.34
C ILE A 58 2.48 -7.44 -0.46
N ALA A 59 3.28 -8.52 -0.39
CA ALA A 59 2.95 -9.66 0.45
C ALA A 59 2.82 -9.26 1.93
N VAL A 60 3.71 -8.40 2.41
CA VAL A 60 3.64 -7.84 3.78
C VAL A 60 2.39 -6.99 3.94
N LEU A 61 2.08 -6.09 2.99
CA LEU A 61 0.88 -5.25 3.05
C LEU A 61 -0.41 -6.07 3.07
N CYS A 62 -0.52 -7.15 2.28
CA CYS A 62 -1.68 -8.05 2.33
C CYS A 62 -1.84 -8.72 3.70
N ASN A 63 -0.73 -9.17 4.30
CA ASN A 63 -0.76 -9.77 5.63
C ASN A 63 -1.18 -8.75 6.69
N VAL A 64 -0.63 -7.53 6.63
CA VAL A 64 -0.99 -6.43 7.53
C VAL A 64 -2.47 -6.07 7.37
N GLN A 65 -2.98 -5.97 6.14
CA GLN A 65 -4.40 -5.71 5.88
C GLN A 65 -5.28 -6.80 6.48
N THR A 66 -4.94 -8.07 6.28
CA THR A 66 -5.70 -9.21 6.82
C THR A 66 -5.79 -9.17 8.35
N VAL A 67 -4.67 -8.85 9.01
CA VAL A 67 -4.64 -8.70 10.48
C VAL A 67 -5.46 -7.50 10.93
N ASN A 68 -5.39 -6.37 10.21
CA ASN A 68 -6.16 -5.18 10.52
C ASN A 68 -7.66 -5.42 10.37
N ASP A 69 -8.08 -6.08 9.29
CA ASP A 69 -9.48 -6.42 9.03
C ASP A 69 -10.06 -7.31 10.13
N ALA A 70 -9.32 -8.32 10.57
CA ALA A 70 -9.73 -9.19 11.66
C ALA A 70 -9.96 -8.40 12.96
N MET A 71 -9.10 -7.41 13.24
CA MET A 71 -9.24 -6.55 14.43
C MET A 71 -10.42 -5.57 14.32
N MET A 72 -10.75 -5.12 13.10
CA MET A 72 -11.87 -4.21 12.86
C MET A 72 -13.24 -4.83 13.16
N VAL A 73 -13.39 -6.16 13.02
CA VAL A 73 -14.64 -6.88 13.31
C VAL A 73 -15.06 -6.70 14.77
N ASP A 74 -14.11 -6.73 15.71
CA ASP A 74 -14.37 -6.56 17.15
C ASP A 74 -14.84 -5.13 17.50
N LEU A 75 -14.70 -4.19 16.57
CA LEU A 75 -15.06 -2.79 16.72
C LEU A 75 -16.39 -2.45 16.02
N LEU A 76 -17.11 -3.44 15.50
CA LEU A 76 -18.42 -3.28 14.90
C LEU A 76 -19.53 -3.32 15.96
N CYS A 77 -20.49 -2.42 15.80
CA CYS A 77 -21.71 -2.41 16.59
C CYS A 77 -22.61 -3.57 16.18
N GLN A 78 -22.90 -4.46 17.12
CA GLN A 78 -23.71 -5.66 16.88
C GLN A 78 -25.18 -5.37 16.52
N ASN A 79 -25.63 -4.11 16.65
CA ASN A 79 -26.98 -3.70 16.28
C ASN A 79 -27.07 -3.07 14.88
N CYS A 80 -26.12 -2.20 14.50
CA CYS A 80 -26.17 -1.51 13.20
C CYS A 80 -25.11 -2.02 12.21
N MET A 81 -24.25 -2.95 12.62
CA MET A 81 -23.15 -3.54 11.84
C MET A 81 -22.18 -2.51 11.27
N ASN A 82 -22.14 -1.30 11.84
CA ASN A 82 -21.17 -0.26 11.51
C ASN A 82 -20.13 -0.12 12.62
N LEU A 83 -19.00 0.51 12.29
CA LEU A 83 -17.98 0.88 13.27
C LEU A 83 -18.60 1.66 14.44
N LEU A 84 -18.18 1.33 15.66
CA LEU A 84 -18.72 1.91 16.89
C LEU A 84 -18.54 3.44 16.95
N GLU A 85 -19.64 4.18 16.82
CA GLU A 85 -19.69 5.64 17.01
C GLU A 85 -20.11 5.95 18.45
N LYS A 86 -19.23 6.61 19.22
CA LYS A 86 -19.42 6.89 20.66
C LYS A 86 -19.87 5.63 21.42
N PRO A 87 -19.01 4.59 21.51
CA PRO A 87 -19.39 3.32 22.11
C PRO A 87 -19.83 3.49 23.57
N VAL A 88 -20.90 2.80 23.94
CA VAL A 88 -21.37 2.64 25.31
C VAL A 88 -21.43 1.15 25.65
N THR A 89 -21.05 0.81 26.88
CA THR A 89 -20.97 -0.55 27.39
C THR A 89 -22.05 -0.78 28.44
N PHE A 90 -22.85 -1.82 28.26
CA PHE A 90 -23.93 -2.19 29.18
C PHE A 90 -23.39 -2.87 30.43
N ILE A 91 -23.96 -2.53 31.58
CA ILE A 91 -23.57 -3.07 32.90
C ILE A 91 -24.65 -4.02 33.41
N PRO A 92 -24.32 -5.26 33.84
CA PRO A 92 -22.97 -5.79 34.07
C PRO A 92 -22.40 -6.65 32.91
N CYS A 93 -23.14 -6.85 31.82
CA CYS A 93 -22.78 -7.86 30.81
C CYS A 93 -21.56 -7.51 29.94
N GLY A 94 -21.16 -6.23 29.84
CA GLY A 94 -19.97 -5.82 29.10
C GLY A 94 -20.16 -5.65 27.58
N HIS A 95 -21.35 -5.95 27.06
CA HIS A 95 -21.66 -5.73 25.64
C HIS A 95 -21.64 -4.26 25.26
N THR A 96 -21.08 -3.96 24.08
CA THR A 96 -20.82 -2.58 23.64
C THR A 96 -21.54 -2.27 22.34
N LEU A 97 -22.27 -1.15 22.29
CA LEU A 97 -22.99 -0.66 21.10
C LEU A 97 -22.69 0.83 20.88
N CYS A 98 -23.04 1.37 19.72
CA CYS A 98 -23.06 2.83 19.53
C CYS A 98 -24.05 3.46 20.50
N GLU A 99 -23.75 4.67 20.99
CA GLU A 99 -24.65 5.46 21.84
C GLU A 99 -26.07 5.54 21.25
N LYS A 100 -26.20 5.90 19.97
CA LYS A 100 -27.48 5.97 19.25
C LYS A 100 -28.23 4.63 19.21
N CYS A 101 -27.50 3.51 19.14
CA CYS A 101 -28.09 2.17 19.13
C CYS A 101 -28.58 1.80 20.53
N ALA A 102 -27.79 2.07 21.57
CA ALA A 102 -28.16 1.78 22.95
C ALA A 102 -29.41 2.56 23.39
N TYR A 103 -29.54 3.84 23.01
CA TYR A 103 -30.74 4.63 23.34
C TYR A 103 -32.03 4.07 22.74
N LYS A 104 -31.98 3.41 21.57
CA LYS A 104 -33.18 2.76 20.98
C LYS A 104 -33.72 1.65 21.88
N PHE A 105 -32.87 1.00 22.68
CA PHE A 105 -33.25 -0.03 23.64
C PHE A 105 -33.53 0.52 25.05
N GLY A 106 -33.28 1.81 25.30
CA GLY A 106 -33.46 2.47 26.59
C GLY A 106 -34.77 3.23 26.77
N ASN A 107 -35.64 3.31 25.76
CA ASN A 107 -36.83 4.18 25.76
C ASN A 107 -38.07 3.58 26.46
N ASN A 108 -38.03 2.30 26.85
CA ASN A 108 -39.14 1.68 27.58
C ASN A 108 -38.93 1.88 29.09
N ILE A 109 -39.27 3.09 29.54
CA ILE A 109 -39.63 3.64 30.88
C ILE A 109 -38.97 3.05 32.15
N ASN A 110 -38.54 1.79 32.24
CA ASN A 110 -37.92 1.23 33.44
C ASN A 110 -36.78 0.21 33.22
N LEU A 111 -36.38 -0.15 31.99
CA LEU A 111 -35.31 -1.13 31.77
C LEU A 111 -34.45 -0.80 30.54
N THR A 112 -33.20 -0.41 30.75
CA THR A 112 -32.18 -0.31 29.70
C THR A 112 -31.65 -1.70 29.39
N GLN A 113 -32.42 -2.54 28.70
CA GLN A 113 -32.02 -3.93 28.47
C GLN A 113 -30.96 -4.04 27.37
N CYS A 114 -29.89 -4.79 27.63
CA CYS A 114 -28.92 -5.16 26.60
C CYS A 114 -29.58 -6.07 25.56
N PRO A 115 -29.55 -5.73 24.25
CA PRO A 115 -30.18 -6.57 23.21
C PRO A 115 -29.50 -7.92 23.02
N GLN A 116 -28.26 -8.07 23.50
CA GLN A 116 -27.51 -9.33 23.43
C GLN A 116 -27.69 -10.21 24.68
N CYS A 117 -28.35 -9.71 25.72
CA CYS A 117 -28.61 -10.47 26.96
C CYS A 117 -30.10 -10.42 27.31
N PRO A 118 -30.93 -11.27 26.69
CA PRO A 118 -32.37 -11.31 26.93
C PRO A 118 -32.75 -11.58 28.39
N GLU A 119 -31.86 -12.22 29.14
CA GLU A 119 -32.11 -12.69 30.51
C GLU A 119 -31.41 -11.86 31.59
N ALA A 120 -30.53 -10.92 31.21
CA ALA A 120 -29.74 -10.15 32.17
C ALA A 120 -30.41 -8.83 32.56
N ILE A 121 -30.62 -8.63 33.86
CA ILE A 121 -31.02 -7.32 34.41
C ILE A 121 -29.87 -6.35 34.14
N THR A 122 -30.14 -5.42 33.25
CA THR A 122 -29.18 -4.42 32.85
C THR A 122 -29.45 -3.13 33.61
N ARG A 123 -28.41 -2.56 34.23
CA ARG A 123 -28.53 -1.38 35.12
C ARG A 123 -28.40 -0.05 34.36
N GLY A 124 -28.08 -0.10 33.07
CA GLY A 124 -27.71 1.04 32.25
C GLY A 124 -26.49 0.74 31.39
N PHE A 125 -25.98 1.78 30.74
CA PHE A 125 -24.76 1.75 29.97
C PHE A 125 -23.90 2.97 30.28
N VAL A 126 -22.58 2.82 30.12
CA VAL A 126 -21.60 3.89 30.35
C VAL A 126 -20.76 4.05 29.09
N ARG A 127 -20.38 5.29 28.77
CA ARG A 127 -19.50 5.58 27.63
C ARG A 127 -18.14 4.90 27.81
N ASN A 128 -17.70 4.19 26.78
CA ASN A 128 -16.46 3.44 26.80
C ASN A 128 -15.38 4.15 25.99
N PHE A 129 -14.66 5.08 26.64
CA PHE A 129 -13.58 5.84 26.01
C PHE A 129 -12.41 4.96 25.55
N ILE A 130 -12.22 3.78 26.14
CA ILE A 130 -11.15 2.86 25.73
C ILE A 130 -11.47 2.31 24.34
N VAL A 131 -12.69 1.79 24.15
CA VAL A 131 -13.15 1.29 22.85
C VAL A 131 -13.23 2.44 21.84
N GLU A 132 -13.67 3.63 22.24
CA GLU A 132 -13.68 4.81 21.37
C GLU A 132 -12.28 5.15 20.84
N ASN A 133 -11.26 5.14 21.71
CA ASN A 133 -9.88 5.36 21.30
C ASN A 133 -9.32 4.23 20.43
N MET A 134 -9.74 2.98 20.66
CA MET A 134 -9.38 1.84 19.80
C MET A 134 -9.93 2.03 18.39
N VAL A 135 -11.22 2.38 18.26
CA VAL A 135 -11.86 2.69 16.97
C VAL A 135 -11.09 3.75 16.20
N VAL A 136 -10.72 4.85 16.86
CA VAL A 136 -9.95 5.92 16.21
C VAL A 136 -8.59 5.43 15.74
N ARG A 137 -7.87 4.66 16.57
CA ARG A 137 -6.54 4.13 16.22
C ARG A 137 -6.59 3.15 15.05
N GLU A 138 -7.54 2.22 15.06
CA GLU A 138 -7.66 1.23 13.97
C GLU A 138 -8.13 1.89 12.67
N ASN A 139 -8.98 2.92 12.73
CA ASN A 139 -9.36 3.68 11.53
C ASN A 139 -8.17 4.42 10.90
N VAL A 140 -7.30 5.03 11.73
CA VAL A 140 -6.07 5.67 11.23
C VAL A 140 -5.12 4.64 10.60
N LYS A 141 -4.99 3.44 11.18
CA LYS A 141 -4.20 2.37 10.58
C LYS A 141 -4.78 1.93 9.24
N GLN A 142 -6.10 1.71 9.17
CA GLN A 142 -6.78 1.33 7.93
C GLN A 142 -6.53 2.35 6.81
N GLN A 143 -6.65 3.65 7.09
CA GLN A 143 -6.36 4.72 6.13
C GLN A 143 -4.91 4.66 5.62
N ARG A 144 -3.94 4.48 6.53
CA ARG A 144 -2.51 4.37 6.15
C ARG A 144 -2.23 3.13 5.32
N ILE A 145 -2.86 1.99 5.64
CA ILE A 145 -2.68 0.78 4.85
C ILE A 145 -3.25 0.99 3.43
N GLU A 146 -4.41 1.64 3.31
CA GLU A 146 -5.00 1.98 2.01
C GLU A 146 -4.09 2.88 1.17
N GLU A 147 -3.48 3.91 1.77
CA GLU A 147 -2.48 4.75 1.10
C GLU A 147 -1.27 3.95 0.60
N LEU A 148 -0.76 3.02 1.41
CA LEU A 148 0.36 2.15 1.05
C LEU A 148 0.00 1.19 -0.09
N ILE A 149 -1.24 0.66 -0.08
CA ILE A 149 -1.74 -0.21 -1.15
C ILE A 149 -1.81 0.59 -2.47
N ILE A 150 -2.39 1.79 -2.46
CA ILE A 150 -2.44 2.67 -3.63
C ILE A 150 -1.02 2.98 -4.15
N GLY A 151 -0.08 3.23 -3.25
CA GLY A 151 1.34 3.42 -3.59
C GLY A 151 1.95 2.19 -4.28
N ALA A 152 1.70 0.99 -3.74
CA ALA A 152 2.17 -0.26 -4.31
C ALA A 152 1.57 -0.54 -5.70
N GLU A 153 0.28 -0.29 -5.90
CA GLU A 153 -0.40 -0.41 -7.19
C GLU A 153 0.23 0.52 -8.25
N ARG A 154 0.53 1.77 -7.88
CA ARG A 154 1.23 2.71 -8.78
C ARG A 154 2.62 2.22 -9.17
N LEU A 155 3.39 1.69 -8.22
CA LEU A 155 4.72 1.14 -8.50
C LEU A 155 4.66 -0.07 -9.44
N GLU A 156 3.62 -0.90 -9.32
CA GLU A 156 3.42 -2.01 -10.24
C GLU A 156 3.12 -1.55 -11.66
N LEU A 157 2.28 -0.52 -11.83
CA LEU A 157 2.01 0.06 -13.16
C LEU A 157 3.31 0.55 -13.82
N VAL A 158 4.18 1.21 -13.06
CA VAL A 158 5.50 1.63 -13.56
C VAL A 158 6.36 0.43 -13.93
N GLN A 159 6.35 -0.62 -13.11
CA GLN A 159 7.11 -1.84 -13.38
C GLN A 159 6.59 -2.60 -14.61
N GLN A 160 5.28 -2.60 -14.85
CA GLN A 160 4.63 -3.17 -16.04
C GLN A 160 5.00 -2.36 -17.28
N GLU A 161 4.95 -1.04 -17.21
CA GLU A 161 5.32 -0.16 -18.33
C GLU A 161 6.81 -0.34 -18.70
N LEU A 162 7.69 -0.41 -17.69
CA LEU A 162 9.10 -0.73 -17.90
C LEU A 162 9.28 -2.09 -18.60
N THR A 163 8.46 -3.09 -18.22
CA THR A 163 8.51 -4.42 -18.84
C THR A 163 8.10 -4.36 -20.32
N LYS A 164 7.05 -3.62 -20.66
CA LYS A 164 6.63 -3.40 -22.06
C LYS A 164 7.71 -2.72 -22.88
N GLN A 165 8.36 -1.68 -22.33
CA GLN A 165 9.43 -0.98 -23.02
C GLN A 165 10.63 -1.90 -23.29
N VAL A 166 10.95 -2.78 -22.34
CA VAL A 166 11.99 -3.81 -22.51
C VAL A 166 11.62 -4.79 -23.62
N GLU A 167 10.36 -5.18 -23.74
CA GLU A 167 9.88 -6.04 -24.82
C GLU A 167 9.93 -5.38 -26.21
N LEU A 168 10.05 -4.06 -26.31
CA LEU A 168 10.19 -3.37 -27.60
C LEU A 168 11.64 -3.31 -28.09
N LEU A 169 12.63 -3.65 -27.25
CA LEU A 169 14.05 -3.57 -27.60
C LEU A 169 14.46 -4.59 -28.68
N PRO A 170 15.52 -4.31 -29.48
CA PRO A 170 16.09 -5.25 -30.44
C PRO A 170 16.42 -6.62 -29.82
N ILE A 171 16.35 -7.71 -30.60
CA ILE A 171 16.44 -9.10 -30.11
C ILE A 171 17.70 -9.33 -29.24
N GLY A 172 18.86 -8.79 -29.64
CA GLY A 172 20.11 -8.93 -28.88
C GLY A 172 20.09 -8.25 -27.51
N GLU A 173 19.47 -7.08 -27.41
CA GLU A 173 19.29 -6.33 -26.15
C GLU A 173 18.17 -6.95 -25.30
N ARG A 174 17.11 -7.43 -25.94
CA ARG A 174 16.00 -8.16 -25.30
C ARG A 174 16.46 -9.48 -24.69
N GLN A 175 17.42 -10.17 -25.31
CA GLN A 175 18.01 -11.41 -24.79
C GLN A 175 18.83 -11.17 -23.51
N ALA A 176 19.51 -10.03 -23.41
CA ALA A 176 20.19 -9.60 -22.18
C ALA A 176 19.19 -9.24 -21.06
N LEU A 177 17.98 -8.80 -21.42
CA LEU A 177 16.95 -8.32 -20.50
C LEU A 177 15.82 -9.33 -20.22
N LYS A 178 15.85 -10.52 -20.83
CA LYS A 178 14.82 -11.59 -20.71
C LYS A 178 14.53 -12.00 -19.26
N GLU A 179 15.49 -11.80 -18.35
CA GLU A 179 15.35 -12.12 -16.93
C GLU A 179 14.60 -11.03 -16.11
N LEU A 180 14.14 -9.93 -16.73
CA LEU A 180 13.22 -8.98 -16.09
C LEU A 180 11.78 -9.49 -16.05
N CYS A 181 11.36 -10.27 -17.05
CA CYS A 181 10.00 -10.76 -17.18
C CYS A 181 9.80 -12.01 -16.32
N VAL A 182 9.62 -11.86 -15.01
CA VAL A 182 8.97 -12.91 -14.22
C VAL A 182 7.46 -12.68 -14.32
N THR A 183 6.77 -13.68 -14.87
CA THR A 183 5.31 -13.78 -14.95
C THR A 183 4.73 -14.08 -13.56
N GLU A 184 4.80 -13.12 -12.63
CA GLU A 184 4.08 -13.23 -11.36
C GLU A 184 2.71 -12.54 -11.47
N PRO A 185 1.64 -13.14 -10.90
CA PRO A 185 0.27 -12.68 -11.10
C PRO A 185 0.03 -11.28 -10.51
N MET A 186 -0.81 -10.51 -11.21
CA MET A 186 -1.10 -9.10 -10.92
C MET A 186 -1.65 -8.84 -9.52
N ILE A 187 -1.20 -7.74 -8.92
CA ILE A 187 -1.61 -7.22 -7.60
C ILE A 187 -3.12 -7.07 -7.48
N THR A 188 -3.77 -6.61 -8.54
CA THR A 188 -5.21 -6.32 -8.57
C THR A 188 -6.05 -7.55 -8.23
N SER A 189 -5.53 -8.76 -8.55
CA SER A 189 -6.20 -10.03 -8.22
C SER A 189 -6.09 -10.39 -6.73
N LYS A 190 -4.97 -10.07 -6.06
CA LYS A 190 -4.76 -10.37 -4.65
C LYS A 190 -5.52 -9.42 -3.72
N PHE A 191 -5.58 -8.12 -4.05
CA PHE A 191 -6.35 -7.15 -3.25
C PHE A 191 -7.85 -7.19 -3.51
N LYS A 192 -8.32 -7.44 -4.75
CA LYS A 192 -9.75 -7.69 -5.00
C LYS A 192 -10.26 -8.85 -4.17
N PHE A 193 -9.50 -9.95 -4.07
CA PHE A 193 -9.92 -11.12 -3.31
C PHE A 193 -10.05 -10.85 -1.80
N VAL A 194 -9.22 -9.96 -1.23
CA VAL A 194 -9.35 -9.54 0.18
C VAL A 194 -10.56 -8.62 0.36
N LYS A 195 -10.76 -7.66 -0.55
CA LYS A 195 -11.89 -6.70 -0.51
C LYS A 195 -13.25 -7.38 -0.75
N GLU A 196 -13.29 -8.40 -1.59
CA GLU A 196 -14.48 -9.23 -1.86
C GLU A 196 -14.79 -10.18 -0.69
N ARG A 197 -13.77 -10.68 0.03
CA ARG A 197 -13.97 -11.48 1.26
C ARG A 197 -14.56 -10.67 2.42
N ASN A 198 -14.20 -9.39 2.52
CA ASN A 198 -14.65 -8.52 3.61
C ASN A 198 -16.03 -7.87 3.36
N ASN A 199 -16.60 -8.06 2.17
CA ASN A 199 -17.93 -7.57 1.77
C ASN A 199 -19.01 -8.68 1.73
N GLN A 200 -18.69 -9.89 2.21
CA GLN A 200 -19.62 -11.00 2.45
C GLN A 200 -19.82 -11.19 3.96
#